data_AF-A0A6P3HVQ3-F1
#
_entry.id   AF-A0A6P3HVQ3-F1
#
_cell.length_a   1.000
_cell.length_b   1.000
_cell.length_c   1.000
_cell.angle_alpha   90.00
_cell.angle_beta   90.00
_cell.angle_gamma   90.00
#
_symmetry.space_group_name_H-M   'P 1'
#
loop_
_entity.id
_entity.type
_entity.pdbx_description
1 polymer ?
#
loop_
_entity_poly.entity_id
_entity_poly.type
_entity_poly.pdbx_seq_one_letter_code
_entity_poly.pdbx_strand_id
1 'polypeptide(L)'
;MRLRKLAQQIANCKQCIERSASLISQAEHSLKENDHARFLQTAKNITERVSMATASSQVLIPEINLNDTFDTFALDFSREKKLLECLDYLT
;
A
#
# COMPACT_ATOMS: atom_id res chain seq x y z
N MET A 1 -0.51 -16.06 3.39
CA MET A 1 -0.34 -14.82 4.18
C MET A 1 0.15 -13.63 3.35
N ARG A 2 1.12 -13.80 2.44
CA ARG A 2 1.68 -12.71 1.60
C ARG A 2 0.64 -11.92 0.78
N LEU A 3 -0.25 -12.61 0.07
CA LEU A 3 -1.33 -11.96 -0.72
C LEU A 3 -2.23 -11.05 0.14
N ARG A 4 -2.54 -11.45 1.38
CA ARG A 4 -3.33 -10.61 2.30
C ARG A 4 -2.57 -9.36 2.74
N LYS A 5 -1.27 -9.48 3.02
CA LYS A 5 -0.41 -8.33 3.36
C LYS A 5 -0.31 -7.35 2.18
N LEU A 6 -0.11 -7.86 0.96
CA LEU A 6 -0.08 -7.04 -0.25
C LEU A 6 -1.42 -6.32 -0.48
N ALA A 7 -2.55 -7.02 -0.35
CA ALA A 7 -3.87 -6.42 -0.48
C ALA A 7 -4.10 -5.30 0.54
N GLN A 8 -3.66 -5.49 1.79
CA GLN A 8 -3.73 -4.46 2.83
C GLN A 8 -2.85 -3.24 2.48
N GLN A 9 -1.64 -3.45 1.99
CA GLN A 9 -0.76 -2.36 1.56
C GLN A 9 -1.38 -1.56 0.40
N ILE A 10 -1.97 -2.24 -0.59
CA ILE A 10 -2.69 -1.58 -1.69
C ILE A 10 -3.86 -0.74 -1.15
N ALA A 11 -4.63 -1.27 -0.20
CA ALA A 11 -5.73 -0.54 0.42
C ALA A 11 -5.24 0.72 1.17
N ASN A 12 -4.15 0.61 1.91
CA ASN A 12 -3.53 1.75 2.60
C ASN A 12 -3.04 2.81 1.62
N CYS A 13 -2.37 2.41 0.52
CA CYS A 13 -1.94 3.33 -0.54
C CYS A 13 -3.12 4.08 -1.16
N LYS A 14 -4.20 3.37 -1.49
CA LYS A 14 -5.43 3.99 -2.04
C LYS A 14 -5.99 5.03 -1.08
N GLN A 15 -6.09 4.70 0.21
CA GLN A 15 -6.57 5.62 1.22
C GLN A 15 -5.67 6.86 1.37
N CYS A 16 -4.34 6.69 1.29
CA CYS A 16 -3.42 7.82 1.29
C CYS A 16 -3.63 8.75 0.10
N ILE A 17 -3.86 8.20 -1.10
CA ILE A 17 -4.14 8.99 -2.31
C ILE A 17 -5.44 9.79 -2.15
N GLU A 18 -6.51 9.16 -1.66
CA GLU A 18 -7.80 9.83 -1.42
C GLU A 18 -7.67 10.99 -0.40
N ARG A 19 -6.92 10.78 0.68
CA ARG A 19 -6.62 11.82 1.67
C ARG A 19 -5.84 12.98 1.06
N SER A 20 -4.84 12.69 0.23
CA SER A 20 -4.07 13.71 -0.48
C SER A 20 -4.92 14.51 -1.46
N ALA A 21 -5.83 13.85 -2.20
CA ALA A 21 -6.77 14.54 -3.09
C ALA A 21 -7.70 15.50 -2.31
N SER A 22 -8.19 15.08 -1.15
CA SER A 22 -8.98 15.95 -0.27
C SER A 22 -8.19 17.17 0.24
N LEU A 23 -6.90 17.00 0.57
CA LEU A 23 -6.04 18.11 0.99
C LEU A 23 -5.76 19.09 -0.16
N ILE A 24 -5.58 18.59 -1.39
CA ILE A 24 -5.42 19.42 -2.59
C ILE A 24 -6.67 20.27 -2.80
N SER A 25 -7.86 19.66 -2.75
CA SER A 25 -9.13 20.40 -2.92
C SER A 25 -9.34 21.45 -1.83
N GLN A 26 -8.98 21.14 -0.57
CA GLN A 26 -9.02 22.13 0.52
C GLN A 26 -8.03 23.28 0.29
N ALA A 27 -6.83 23.01 -0.22
CA ALA A 27 -5.86 24.04 -0.56
C ALA A 27 -6.38 24.95 -1.68
N GLU A 28 -6.95 24.37 -2.75
CA GLU A 28 -7.57 25.13 -3.84
C GLU A 28 -8.70 26.03 -3.37
N HIS A 29 -9.54 25.54 -2.45
CA HIS A 29 -10.59 26.34 -1.83
C HIS A 29 -10.00 27.46 -0.96
N SER A 30 -8.99 27.14 -0.16
CA SER A 30 -8.33 28.11 0.72
C SER A 30 -7.74 29.29 -0.07
N LEU A 31 -7.25 29.08 -1.29
CA LEU A 31 -6.75 30.16 -2.15
C LEU A 31 -7.82 31.18 -2.57
N LYS A 32 -9.11 30.84 -2.44
CA LYS A 32 -10.25 31.71 -2.74
C LYS A 32 -10.80 32.41 -1.49
N GLU A 33 -10.25 32.10 -0.31
CA GLU A 33 -10.70 32.68 0.96
C GLU A 33 -10.28 34.14 1.05
N ASN A 34 -11.25 35.03 1.33
CA ASN A 34 -10.99 36.47 1.46
C ASN A 34 -10.71 36.87 2.91
N ASP A 35 -11.13 36.04 3.88
CA ASP A 35 -10.84 36.27 5.29
C ASP A 35 -9.43 35.75 5.64
N HIS A 36 -8.56 36.68 6.04
CA HIS A 36 -7.16 36.37 6.31
C HIS A 36 -6.97 35.37 7.48
N ALA A 37 -7.79 35.47 8.53
CA ALA A 37 -7.67 34.59 9.69
C ALA A 37 -8.07 33.15 9.34
N ARG A 38 -9.16 32.96 8.59
CA ARG A 38 -9.59 31.66 8.07
C ARG A 38 -8.59 31.08 7.08
N PHE A 39 -8.03 31.90 6.20
CA PHE A 39 -6.96 31.47 5.29
C PHE A 39 -5.78 30.91 6.08
N LEU A 40 -5.25 31.67 7.05
CA LEU A 40 -4.11 31.24 7.85
C LEU A 40 -4.39 29.98 8.66
N GLN A 41 -5.58 29.87 9.24
CA GLN A 41 -6.00 28.68 9.98
C GLN A 41 -6.05 27.45 9.08
N THR A 42 -6.65 27.58 7.89
CA THR A 42 -6.78 26.49 6.91
C THR A 42 -5.41 26.08 6.37
N ALA A 43 -4.56 27.05 6.02
CA ALA A 43 -3.20 26.81 5.57
C ALA A 43 -2.38 26.05 6.62
N LYS A 44 -2.43 26.46 7.90
CA LYS A 44 -1.75 25.74 9.00
C LYS A 44 -2.24 24.31 9.14
N ASN A 45 -3.55 24.08 9.10
CA ASN A 45 -4.11 22.74 9.20
C ASN A 45 -3.66 21.84 8.03
N ILE A 46 -3.66 22.37 6.81
CA ILE A 46 -3.18 21.64 5.63
C ILE A 46 -1.69 21.30 5.79
N THR A 47 -0.84 22.25 6.20
CA THR A 47 0.59 22.02 6.41
C THR A 47 0.86 20.94 7.46
N GLU A 48 0.14 20.95 8.58
CA GLU A 48 0.25 19.94 9.63
C GLU A 48 -0.13 18.55 9.09
N ARG A 49 -1.27 18.45 8.40
CA ARG A 49 -1.76 17.20 7.82
C ARG A 49 -0.84 16.65 6.73
N VAL A 50 -0.27 17.51 5.88
CA VAL A 50 0.74 17.12 4.88
C VAL A 50 1.99 16.59 5.57
N SER A 51 2.49 17.29 6.59
CA SER A 51 3.69 16.87 7.34
C SER A 51 3.49 15.50 7.99
N MET A 52 2.32 15.26 8.60
CA MET A 52 1.96 13.96 9.17
C MET A 52 1.86 12.86 8.11
N ALA A 53 1.27 13.16 6.95
CA ALA A 53 1.16 12.21 5.84
C ALA A 53 2.56 11.83 5.30
N THR A 54 3.46 12.81 5.15
CA THR A 54 4.84 12.59 4.72
C THR A 54 5.63 11.74 5.72
N ALA A 55 5.48 11.99 7.03
CA ALA A 55 6.11 11.17 8.07
C ALA A 55 5.59 9.73 8.05
N SER A 56 4.28 9.53 7.83
CA SER A 56 3.67 8.20 7.67
C SER A 56 4.09 7.49 6.38
N SER A 57 4.56 8.22 5.37
CA SER A 57 4.96 7.67 4.07
C SER A 57 6.21 6.80 4.14
N GLN A 58 7.00 6.88 5.23
CA GLN A 58 8.12 5.94 5.48
C GLN A 58 7.64 4.50 5.75
N VAL A 59 6.33 4.30 5.96
CA VAL A 59 5.67 2.98 6.07
C VAL A 59 5.26 2.40 4.70
N LEU A 60 5.48 3.15 3.60
CA LEU A 60 5.18 2.67 2.24
C LEU A 60 6.32 1.89 1.59
N ILE A 61 7.43 1.65 2.29
CA ILE A 61 8.43 0.68 1.83
C ILE A 61 7.77 -0.70 1.97
N PRO A 62 7.57 -1.45 0.87
CA PRO A 62 6.98 -2.78 0.97
C PRO A 62 7.84 -3.63 1.91
N GLU A 63 7.29 -4.07 3.05
CA GLU A 63 7.91 -5.11 3.90
C GLU A 63 8.10 -6.46 3.16
N ILE A 64 7.69 -6.54 1.91
CA ILE A 64 7.88 -7.69 1.05
C ILE A 64 9.33 -7.63 0.59
N ASN A 65 10.19 -8.44 1.20
CA ASN A 65 11.52 -8.70 0.68
C ASN A 65 11.39 -9.08 -0.81
N LEU A 66 11.83 -8.21 -1.71
CA LEU A 66 11.78 -8.43 -3.16
C LEU A 66 12.67 -9.61 -3.59
N ASN A 67 13.57 -10.12 -2.72
CA ASN A 67 14.32 -11.34 -2.98
C ASN A 67 13.47 -12.61 -2.89
N ASP A 68 12.24 -12.51 -2.38
CA ASP A 68 11.25 -13.59 -2.33
C ASP A 68 10.30 -13.45 -3.54
N THR A 69 10.88 -13.24 -4.72
CA THR A 69 10.15 -13.06 -5.98
C THR A 69 9.29 -14.29 -6.30
N PHE A 70 8.18 -14.06 -7.02
CA PHE A 70 7.38 -15.11 -7.67
C PHE A 70 8.14 -15.86 -8.80
N ASP A 71 9.47 -15.77 -8.83
CA ASP A 71 10.31 -16.42 -9.84
C ASP A 71 10.40 -17.94 -9.62
N THR A 72 10.12 -18.40 -8.40
CA THR A 72 10.09 -19.84 -8.09
C THR A 72 8.66 -20.34 -8.01
N PHE A 73 8.06 -20.61 -9.17
CA PHE A 73 6.86 -21.45 -9.25
C PHE A 73 7.28 -22.92 -9.03
N ALA A 74 7.39 -23.32 -7.76
CA ALA A 74 7.60 -24.72 -7.43
C ALA A 74 6.29 -25.48 -7.69
N LEU A 75 6.25 -26.26 -8.78
CA LEU A 75 5.18 -27.23 -9.01
C LEU A 75 5.25 -28.31 -7.92
N ASP A 76 4.22 -28.37 -7.07
CA ASP A 76 4.10 -29.42 -6.07
C ASP A 76 3.57 -30.69 -6.73
N PHE A 77 4.49 -31.58 -7.10
CA PHE A 77 4.18 -32.90 -7.64
C PHE A 77 4.07 -33.97 -6.55
N SER A 78 3.99 -33.61 -5.26
CA SER A 78 4.02 -34.61 -4.18
C SER A 78 2.87 -35.61 -4.28
N ARG A 79 1.72 -35.17 -4.81
CA ARG A 79 0.55 -36.03 -5.04
C ARG A 79 0.79 -36.99 -6.22
N GLU A 80 1.29 -36.48 -7.33
CA GLU A 80 1.59 -37.24 -8.55
C GLU A 80 2.72 -38.24 -8.29
N LYS A 81 3.78 -37.82 -7.59
CA LYS A 81 4.88 -38.66 -7.14
C LYS A 81 4.39 -39.83 -6.29
N LYS A 82 3.57 -39.56 -5.26
CA LYS A 82 3.02 -40.61 -4.40
C LYS A 82 2.13 -41.59 -5.18
N LEU A 83 1.37 -41.10 -6.15
CA LEU A 83 0.53 -41.96 -6.99
C LEU A 83 1.38 -42.88 -7.87
N LEU A 84 2.46 -42.38 -8.44
CA LEU A 84 3.38 -43.16 -9.27
C LEU A 84 4.22 -44.14 -8.44
N GLU A 85 4.64 -43.77 -7.23
CA GLU A 85 5.28 -44.69 -6.26
C GLU A 85 4.34 -45.84 -5.87
N CYS A 86 3.06 -45.57 -5.62
CA CYS A 86 2.07 -46.61 -5.33
C CYS A 86 1.81 -47.58 -6.50
N LEU A 87 2.22 -47.20 -7.71
CA LEU A 87 2.05 -47.97 -8.93
C LEU A 87 3.38 -48.59 -9.40
N ASP A 88 4.44 -48.53 -8.59
CA ASP A 88 5.81 -48.98 -8.89
C ASP A 88 6.43 -48.36 -10.17
N TYR A 89 5.91 -47.21 -10.61
CA TYR A 89 6.44 -46.50 -11.80
C TYR A 89 7.66 -45.62 -11.49
N LEU A 90 7.95 -45.36 -10.22
CA LEU A 90 9.12 -44.61 -9.77
C LEU A 90 9.89 -45.50 -8.79
N THR A 91 11.05 -45.99 -9.24
CA THR A 91 12.01 -46.75 -8.41
C THR A 91 13.00 -45.82 -7.74
#